data_AF-A0A7C6XA18-F1
#
_entry.id   AF-A0A7C6XA18-F1
#
_cell.length_a   1.000
_cell.length_b   1.000
_cell.length_c   1.000
_cell.angle_alpha   90.00
_cell.angle_beta   90.00
_cell.angle_gamma   90.00
#
_symmetry.space_group_name_H-M   'P 1'
#
loop_
_entity.id
_entity.type
_entity.pdbx_description
1 polymer ?
#
loop_
_entity_poly.entity_id
_entity_poly.type
_entity_poly.pdbx_seq_one_letter_code
_entity_poly.pdbx_strand_id
1 'polypeptide(L)'
;MQSKRAIWVAVGVMAVALAVGEPAHAQVTLNGRQTNFAAGAFTIGNFLMVPLNETLTSLGAGPAVWDPERGRAHFTFQGSEVLIRAGSGYAIVDGQAVVMGVPAVVRQNRLFIPLSFMREQFGVSVDVPAAFVEPGVRARVLGFRGGPQTPNPGAIAIGGTPILELSATGAAETLDERATLVTERMTTGLQRAMQLDNGGFNPNRVTLRMVDGTPVIFIADVPIISVTEEDAAAHRSTPQRLAFTWLRQIRSRLNSIFPAS
;
A
#
# COMPACT_ATOMS: atom_id res chain seq x y z
N MET A 1 0.68 66.24 -54.02
CA MET A 1 -0.29 66.15 -52.89
C MET A 1 -0.13 64.80 -52.24
N GLN A 2 0.13 64.81 -50.92
CA GLN A 2 0.44 63.65 -50.10
C GLN A 2 -0.77 62.74 -49.87
N SER A 3 -0.55 61.42 -49.82
CA SER A 3 -1.39 60.55 -48.98
C SER A 3 -0.49 59.65 -48.13
N LYS A 4 -0.73 59.74 -46.82
CA LYS A 4 0.06 59.12 -45.75
C LYS A 4 -0.17 57.60 -45.76
N ARG A 5 0.92 56.82 -45.72
CA ARG A 5 0.85 55.37 -45.51
C ARG A 5 0.64 55.09 -44.01
N ALA A 6 -0.53 54.58 -43.65
CA ALA A 6 -0.79 54.05 -42.32
C ALA A 6 -0.23 52.61 -42.24
N ILE A 7 0.77 52.40 -41.39
CA ILE A 7 1.28 51.08 -41.06
C ILE A 7 0.42 50.55 -39.91
N TRP A 8 -0.37 49.51 -40.17
CA TRP A 8 -1.04 48.75 -39.12
C TRP A 8 -0.11 47.62 -38.67
N VAL A 9 0.40 47.71 -37.44
CA VAL A 9 1.08 46.59 -36.78
C VAL A 9 0.00 45.71 -36.17
N ALA A 10 -0.27 44.56 -36.80
CA ALA A 10 -1.09 43.52 -36.20
C ALA A 10 -0.26 42.78 -35.13
N VAL A 11 -0.52 43.08 -33.86
CA VAL A 11 -0.01 42.27 -32.75
C VAL A 11 -0.86 41.00 -32.66
N GLY A 12 -0.33 39.89 -33.16
CA GLY A 12 -0.93 38.58 -32.99
C GLY A 12 -0.83 38.15 -31.52
N VAL A 13 -1.96 38.10 -30.81
CA VAL A 13 -2.04 37.45 -29.51
C VAL A 13 -1.98 35.94 -29.76
N MET A 14 -0.81 35.35 -29.53
CA MET A 14 -0.63 33.91 -29.58
C MET A 14 -1.20 33.33 -28.27
N ALA A 15 -2.41 32.77 -28.33
CA ALA A 15 -2.97 32.01 -27.23
C ALA A 15 -2.14 30.74 -27.05
N VAL A 16 -1.31 30.69 -26.01
CA VAL A 16 -0.68 29.45 -25.55
C VAL A 16 -1.78 28.63 -24.89
N ALA A 17 -2.35 27.68 -25.63
CA ALA A 17 -3.18 26.65 -25.04
C ALA A 17 -2.28 25.81 -24.12
N LEU A 18 -2.45 25.97 -22.81
CA LEU A 18 -1.86 25.05 -21.84
C LEU A 18 -2.50 23.68 -22.08
N ALA A 19 -1.76 22.76 -22.70
CA ALA A 19 -2.14 21.36 -22.74
C ALA A 19 -2.15 20.86 -21.29
N VAL A 20 -3.33 20.82 -20.69
CA VAL A 20 -3.55 20.08 -19.45
C VAL A 20 -3.35 18.61 -19.82
N GLY A 21 -2.21 18.04 -19.41
CA GLY A 21 -1.89 16.64 -19.70
C GLY A 21 -2.99 15.74 -19.18
N GLU A 22 -3.50 14.84 -20.03
CA GLU A 22 -4.42 13.78 -19.61
C GLU A 22 -3.80 12.99 -18.44
N PRO A 23 -4.61 12.53 -17.47
CA PRO A 23 -4.10 11.65 -16.43
C PRO A 23 -3.47 10.44 -17.11
N ALA A 24 -2.18 10.18 -16.84
CA ALA A 24 -1.45 9.11 -17.48
C ALA A 24 -2.17 7.78 -17.27
N HIS A 25 -2.86 7.30 -18.32
CA HIS A 25 -3.48 5.98 -18.33
C HIS A 25 -2.35 4.95 -18.41
N ALA A 26 -2.00 4.40 -17.25
CA ALA A 26 -0.99 3.37 -17.09
C ALA A 26 -1.30 2.19 -18.03
N GLN A 27 -0.49 1.99 -19.07
CA GLN A 27 -0.52 0.76 -19.85
C GLN A 27 0.36 -0.27 -19.16
N VAL A 28 -0.24 -1.24 -18.47
CA VAL A 28 0.48 -2.30 -17.77
C VAL A 28 0.38 -3.58 -18.61
N THR A 29 1.49 -4.28 -18.83
CA THR A 29 1.47 -5.56 -19.54
C THR A 29 1.42 -6.69 -18.53
N LEU A 30 0.43 -7.56 -18.66
CA LEU A 30 0.20 -8.72 -17.80
C LEU A 30 0.27 -9.99 -18.65
N ASN A 31 1.21 -10.89 -18.36
CA ASN A 31 1.49 -12.09 -19.17
C ASN A 31 1.67 -11.78 -20.67
N GLY A 32 2.38 -10.69 -20.99
CA GLY A 32 2.58 -10.24 -22.38
C GLY A 32 1.39 -9.51 -23.00
N ARG A 33 0.26 -9.41 -22.29
CA ARG A 33 -0.95 -8.70 -22.75
C ARG A 33 -1.02 -7.30 -22.17
N GLN A 34 -1.02 -6.30 -23.04
CA GLN A 34 -1.20 -4.91 -22.65
C GLN A 34 -2.60 -4.68 -22.10
N THR A 35 -2.66 -4.06 -20.93
CA THR A 35 -3.88 -3.78 -20.17
C THR A 35 -3.95 -2.30 -19.89
N ASN A 36 -5.06 -1.68 -20.30
CA ASN A 36 -5.37 -0.31 -19.95
C ASN A 36 -6.32 -0.31 -18.75
N PHE A 37 -5.86 0.23 -17.62
CA PHE A 37 -6.72 0.41 -16.46
C PHE A 37 -7.50 1.72 -16.61
N ALA A 38 -8.70 1.64 -17.20
CA ALA A 38 -9.57 2.79 -17.43
C ALA A 38 -9.90 3.58 -16.15
N ALA A 39 -9.95 2.90 -14.99
CA ALA A 39 -10.17 3.51 -13.68
C ALA A 39 -8.91 4.13 -13.04
N GLY A 40 -7.77 4.05 -13.74
CA GLY A 40 -6.45 4.50 -13.28
C GLY A 40 -5.81 3.53 -12.30
N ALA A 41 -4.57 3.11 -12.56
CA ALA A 41 -3.70 2.52 -11.54
C ALA A 41 -3.06 3.65 -10.70
N PHE A 42 -2.73 3.38 -9.44
CA PHE A 42 -2.06 4.36 -8.57
C PHE A 42 -1.08 3.68 -7.63
N THR A 43 -0.23 4.43 -6.94
CA THR A 43 0.75 3.86 -6.00
C THR A 43 0.36 4.11 -4.55
N ILE A 44 0.64 3.13 -3.69
CA ILE A 44 0.69 3.30 -2.22
C ILE A 44 2.10 2.88 -1.79
N GLY A 45 2.93 3.86 -1.43
CA GLY A 45 4.37 3.63 -1.26
C GLY A 45 4.96 3.00 -2.53
N ASN A 46 5.55 1.81 -2.40
CA ASN A 46 6.16 1.07 -3.52
C ASN A 46 5.20 0.09 -4.23
N PHE A 47 3.92 0.04 -3.82
CA PHE A 47 2.95 -0.88 -4.39
C PHE A 47 2.12 -0.22 -5.48
N LEU A 48 2.16 -0.78 -6.68
CA LEU A 48 1.22 -0.44 -7.74
C LEU A 48 -0.13 -1.08 -7.44
N MET A 49 -1.12 -0.24 -7.15
CA MET A 49 -2.50 -0.61 -6.93
C MET A 49 -3.22 -0.69 -8.27
N VAL A 50 -3.77 -1.86 -8.57
CA VAL A 50 -4.51 -2.13 -9.80
C VAL A 50 -5.94 -2.53 -9.49
N PRO A 51 -6.92 -2.16 -10.35
CA PRO A 51 -8.29 -2.65 -10.22
C PRO A 51 -8.34 -4.17 -10.34
N LEU A 52 -8.95 -4.85 -9.36
CA LEU A 52 -9.00 -6.32 -9.29
C LEU A 52 -9.70 -6.93 -10.52
N ASN A 53 -10.90 -6.46 -10.86
CA ASN A 53 -11.71 -7.07 -11.92
C ASN A 53 -11.07 -6.91 -13.30
N GLU A 54 -10.51 -5.74 -13.60
CA GLU A 54 -9.75 -5.51 -14.82
C GLU A 54 -8.53 -6.42 -14.89
N THR A 55 -7.83 -6.58 -13.77
CA THR A 55 -6.64 -7.44 -13.69
C THR A 55 -7.02 -8.90 -13.94
N LEU A 56 -8.07 -9.41 -13.28
CA LEU A 56 -8.59 -10.77 -13.54
C LEU A 56 -9.01 -10.94 -15.01
N THR A 57 -9.76 -9.99 -15.55
CA THR A 57 -10.23 -10.01 -16.94
C THR A 57 -9.05 -10.04 -17.92
N SER A 58 -8.03 -9.23 -17.68
CA SER A 58 -6.83 -9.18 -18.53
C SER A 58 -6.04 -10.50 -18.52
N LEU A 59 -6.08 -11.21 -17.39
CA LEU A 59 -5.44 -12.51 -17.19
C LEU A 59 -6.31 -13.68 -17.65
N GLY A 60 -7.47 -13.41 -18.25
CA GLY A 60 -8.37 -14.44 -18.78
C GLY A 60 -9.28 -15.09 -17.72
N ALA A 61 -9.39 -14.50 -16.54
CA ALA A 61 -10.32 -14.92 -15.50
C ALA A 61 -11.60 -14.06 -15.50
N GLY A 62 -12.68 -14.60 -14.92
CA GLY A 62 -13.91 -13.85 -14.70
C GLY A 62 -13.75 -12.77 -13.63
N PRO A 63 -14.69 -11.80 -13.55
CA PRO A 63 -14.70 -10.82 -12.47
C PRO A 63 -14.92 -11.50 -11.13
N ALA A 64 -14.45 -10.87 -10.05
CA ALA A 64 -14.73 -11.37 -8.72
C ALA A 64 -16.20 -11.18 -8.36
N VAL A 65 -16.77 -12.17 -7.67
CA VAL A 65 -18.07 -12.08 -7.04
C VAL A 65 -17.92 -11.27 -5.76
N TRP A 66 -18.67 -10.17 -5.66
CA TRP A 66 -18.67 -9.35 -4.46
C TRP A 66 -19.72 -9.83 -3.46
N ASP A 67 -19.28 -10.13 -2.24
CA ASP A 67 -20.14 -10.30 -1.06
C ASP A 67 -20.24 -8.95 -0.34
N PRO A 68 -21.36 -8.22 -0.45
CA PRO A 68 -21.52 -6.91 0.17
C PRO A 68 -21.68 -6.99 1.70
N GLU A 69 -22.20 -8.09 2.23
CA GLU A 69 -22.40 -8.26 3.68
C GLU A 69 -21.06 -8.43 4.39
N ARG A 70 -20.13 -9.15 3.75
CA ARG A 70 -18.78 -9.40 4.29
C ARG A 70 -17.74 -8.41 3.78
N GLY A 71 -18.10 -7.57 2.80
CA GLY A 71 -17.20 -6.62 2.13
C GLY A 71 -16.03 -7.33 1.46
N ARG A 72 -16.30 -8.42 0.74
CA ARG A 72 -15.28 -9.36 0.25
C ARG A 72 -15.47 -9.70 -1.22
N ALA A 73 -14.39 -9.66 -1.97
CA ALA A 73 -14.32 -10.23 -3.31
C ALA A 73 -13.94 -11.71 -3.23
N HIS A 74 -14.67 -12.57 -3.94
CA HIS A 74 -14.41 -13.99 -4.10
C HIS A 74 -14.21 -14.31 -5.58
N PHE A 75 -13.10 -14.94 -5.92
CA PHE A 75 -12.83 -15.41 -7.28
C PHE A 75 -11.98 -16.67 -7.27
N THR A 76 -11.97 -17.39 -8.39
CA THR A 76 -11.03 -18.48 -8.65
C THR A 76 -10.01 -18.00 -9.66
N PHE A 77 -8.73 -18.24 -9.39
CA PHE A 77 -7.65 -17.92 -10.32
C PHE A 77 -6.64 -19.06 -10.38
N GLN A 78 -6.33 -19.56 -11.58
CA GLN A 78 -5.43 -20.70 -11.81
C GLN A 78 -5.74 -21.96 -10.96
N GLY A 79 -7.01 -22.17 -10.60
CA GLY A 79 -7.46 -23.31 -9.79
C GLY A 79 -7.49 -23.07 -8.28
N SER A 80 -6.97 -21.94 -7.80
CA SER A 80 -7.04 -21.54 -6.38
C SER A 80 -8.27 -20.69 -6.09
N GLU A 81 -8.91 -20.95 -4.95
CA GLU A 81 -9.97 -20.12 -4.39
C GLU A 81 -9.36 -18.92 -3.65
N VAL A 82 -9.79 -17.71 -3.99
CA VAL A 82 -9.23 -16.47 -3.44
C VAL A 82 -10.31 -15.57 -2.88
N LEU A 83 -10.09 -15.13 -1.64
CA LEU A 83 -10.99 -14.28 -0.87
C LEU A 83 -10.22 -13.03 -0.41
N ILE A 84 -10.63 -11.86 -0.91
CA ILE A 84 -10.00 -10.58 -0.57
C ILE A 84 -11.04 -9.66 0.05
N ARG A 85 -10.85 -9.30 1.31
CA ARG A 85 -11.72 -8.33 1.99
C ARG A 85 -11.22 -6.91 1.76
N ALA A 86 -12.13 -5.98 1.49
CA ALA A 86 -11.78 -4.57 1.40
C ALA A 86 -11.14 -4.06 2.70
N GLY A 87 -10.04 -3.32 2.55
CA GLY A 87 -9.18 -2.85 3.63
C GLY A 87 -8.27 -3.91 4.23
N SER A 88 -8.36 -5.18 3.83
CA SER A 88 -7.47 -6.23 4.37
C SER A 88 -6.08 -6.14 3.74
N GLY A 89 -5.03 -6.28 4.57
CA GLY A 89 -3.65 -6.45 4.10
C GLY A 89 -3.28 -7.89 3.73
N TYR A 90 -4.23 -8.81 3.82
CA TYR A 90 -4.07 -10.21 3.41
C TYR A 90 -5.25 -10.69 2.56
N ALA A 91 -4.99 -11.68 1.72
CA ALA A 91 -5.98 -12.51 1.04
C ALA A 91 -6.06 -13.88 1.74
N ILE A 92 -7.17 -14.60 1.59
CA ILE A 92 -7.21 -16.03 1.88
C ILE A 92 -7.13 -16.76 0.54
N VAL A 93 -6.14 -17.64 0.38
CA VAL A 93 -5.91 -18.46 -0.82
C VAL A 93 -5.96 -19.93 -0.39
N ASP A 94 -6.90 -20.69 -0.94
CA ASP A 94 -7.14 -22.10 -0.59
C ASP A 94 -7.22 -22.34 0.93
N GLY A 95 -7.88 -21.43 1.63
CA GLY A 95 -8.07 -21.46 3.09
C GLY A 95 -6.89 -20.91 3.92
N GLN A 96 -5.77 -20.53 3.29
CA GLN A 96 -4.57 -20.01 3.97
C GLN A 96 -4.44 -18.49 3.82
N ALA A 97 -4.03 -17.79 4.88
CA ALA A 97 -3.79 -16.34 4.82
C ALA A 97 -2.48 -16.01 4.11
N VAL A 98 -2.54 -15.11 3.12
CA VAL A 98 -1.40 -14.63 2.32
C VAL A 98 -1.33 -13.12 2.39
N VAL A 99 -0.21 -12.58 2.86
CA VAL A 99 0.01 -11.13 3.00
C VAL A 99 0.15 -10.47 1.62
N MET A 100 -0.50 -9.32 1.43
CA MET A 100 -0.44 -8.53 0.19
C MET A 100 0.51 -7.34 0.28
N GLY A 101 1.04 -7.02 1.47
CA GLY A 101 1.99 -5.94 1.72
C GLY A 101 1.36 -4.56 1.95
N VAL A 102 0.23 -4.26 1.30
CA VAL A 102 -0.66 -3.14 1.65
C VAL A 102 -2.14 -3.55 1.59
N PRO A 103 -3.02 -2.85 2.32
CA PRO A 103 -4.46 -3.10 2.26
C PRO A 103 -5.05 -3.03 0.85
N ALA A 104 -6.01 -3.90 0.55
CA ALA A 104 -6.88 -3.72 -0.60
C ALA A 104 -7.76 -2.46 -0.39
N VAL A 105 -7.84 -1.56 -1.36
CA VAL A 105 -8.53 -0.27 -1.22
C VAL A 105 -9.76 -0.22 -2.11
N VAL A 106 -10.88 0.25 -1.59
CA VAL A 106 -12.04 0.58 -2.43
C VAL A 106 -11.97 2.06 -2.81
N ARG A 107 -11.91 2.36 -4.12
CA ARG A 107 -11.92 3.72 -4.66
C ARG A 107 -12.83 3.75 -5.89
N GLN A 108 -13.66 4.77 -6.02
CA GLN A 108 -14.57 4.92 -7.18
C GLN A 108 -15.36 3.64 -7.50
N ASN A 109 -15.90 3.00 -6.46
CA ASN A 109 -16.69 1.75 -6.56
C ASN A 109 -15.93 0.55 -7.16
N ARG A 110 -14.60 0.51 -7.00
CA ARG A 110 -13.74 -0.56 -7.48
C ARG A 110 -12.79 -1.00 -6.38
N LEU A 111 -12.55 -2.30 -6.29
CA LEU A 111 -11.54 -2.86 -5.38
C LEU A 111 -10.18 -2.84 -6.08
N PHE A 112 -9.20 -2.23 -5.41
CA PHE A 112 -7.82 -2.16 -5.83
C PHE A 112 -6.98 -3.06 -4.96
N ILE A 113 -6.10 -3.83 -5.59
CA ILE A 113 -5.17 -4.73 -4.92
C ILE A 113 -3.74 -4.44 -5.35
N PRO A 114 -2.73 -4.83 -4.56
CA PRO A 114 -1.35 -4.69 -4.95
C PRO A 114 -1.05 -5.66 -6.10
N LEU A 115 -0.54 -5.15 -7.22
CA LEU A 115 -0.22 -6.01 -8.37
C LEU A 115 0.86 -7.07 -8.03
N SER A 116 1.72 -6.76 -7.05
CA SER A 116 2.71 -7.70 -6.52
C SER A 116 2.08 -8.97 -5.96
N PHE A 117 0.90 -8.89 -5.33
CA PHE A 117 0.18 -10.08 -4.83
C PHE A 117 -0.14 -11.05 -5.98
N MET A 118 -0.65 -10.54 -7.11
CA MET A 118 -0.95 -11.38 -8.27
C MET A 118 0.31 -12.05 -8.85
N ARG A 119 1.42 -11.32 -8.86
CA ARG A 119 2.71 -11.78 -9.34
C ARG A 119 3.34 -12.83 -8.42
N GLU A 120 3.30 -12.61 -7.12
CA GLU A 120 3.94 -13.48 -6.13
C GLU A 120 3.13 -14.76 -5.92
N GLN A 121 1.80 -14.64 -5.83
CA GLN A 121 0.96 -15.80 -5.58
C GLN A 121 0.71 -16.64 -6.84
N PHE A 122 0.60 -16.01 -8.01
CA PHE A 122 0.16 -16.69 -9.24
C PHE A 122 1.14 -16.58 -10.41
N GLY A 123 2.38 -16.14 -10.14
CA GLY A 123 3.44 -16.08 -11.14
C GLY A 123 3.14 -15.14 -12.33
N VAL A 124 2.22 -14.19 -12.17
CA VAL A 124 1.85 -13.25 -13.23
C VAL A 124 3.07 -12.44 -13.66
N SER A 125 3.44 -12.53 -14.93
CA SER A 125 4.49 -11.69 -15.51
C SER A 125 3.96 -10.28 -15.70
N VAL A 126 4.66 -9.30 -15.12
CA VAL A 126 4.23 -7.90 -15.10
C VAL A 126 5.28 -7.04 -15.78
N ASP A 127 4.85 -6.14 -16.68
CA ASP A 127 5.63 -5.02 -17.19
C ASP A 127 4.88 -3.70 -16.97
N VAL A 128 5.56 -2.72 -16.41
CA VAL A 128 5.00 -1.42 -16.02
C VAL A 128 5.78 -0.30 -16.71
N PRO A 129 5.10 0.73 -17.22
CA PRO A 129 5.75 1.80 -17.97
C PRO A 129 6.57 2.69 -17.03
N ALA A 130 7.65 3.26 -17.55
CA ALA A 130 8.64 4.03 -16.79
C ALA A 130 8.07 5.21 -15.99
N ALA A 131 6.90 5.74 -16.36
CA ALA A 131 6.23 6.81 -15.62
C ALA A 131 5.76 6.41 -14.20
N PHE A 132 5.61 5.11 -13.93
CA PHE A 132 5.37 4.59 -12.57
C PHE A 132 6.65 4.40 -11.77
N VAL A 133 7.81 4.65 -12.39
CA VAL A 133 9.07 4.13 -11.87
C VAL A 133 9.91 5.16 -11.13
N GLU A 134 9.69 6.49 -11.15
CA GLU A 134 10.70 7.44 -10.61
C GLU A 134 10.17 8.82 -10.11
N PRO A 135 10.72 9.42 -9.02
CA PRO A 135 12.17 9.68 -8.85
C PRO A 135 12.86 9.03 -7.63
N GLY A 136 13.89 8.19 -7.89
CA GLY A 136 14.75 7.53 -6.90
C GLY A 136 15.71 6.40 -7.36
N VAL A 137 15.64 5.96 -8.62
CA VAL A 137 16.38 4.92 -9.40
C VAL A 137 15.70 3.53 -9.38
N ARG A 138 15.52 2.73 -10.47
CA ARG A 138 15.49 2.84 -11.95
C ARG A 138 14.66 1.62 -12.43
N ALA A 139 13.91 1.73 -13.53
CA ALA A 139 13.20 0.59 -14.10
C ALA A 139 14.16 -0.54 -14.52
N ARG A 140 14.05 -1.68 -13.83
CA ARG A 140 14.11 -2.98 -14.50
C ARG A 140 12.90 -3.77 -14.05
N VAL A 141 11.83 -3.62 -14.82
CA VAL A 141 10.88 -4.70 -15.01
C VAL A 141 11.70 -5.88 -15.56
N LEU A 142 11.87 -6.89 -14.71
CA LEU A 142 12.20 -8.29 -14.97
C LEU A 142 12.59 -8.86 -13.59
N GLY A 143 11.61 -9.46 -12.91
CA GLY A 143 11.81 -10.12 -11.62
C GLY A 143 12.16 -9.16 -10.49
N PHE A 144 11.15 -8.54 -9.86
CA PHE A 144 11.33 -8.11 -8.48
C PHE A 144 11.50 -9.40 -7.65
N ARG A 145 12.73 -9.81 -7.39
CA ARG A 145 13.01 -10.82 -6.37
C ARG A 145 12.55 -10.24 -5.03
N GLY A 146 11.29 -10.48 -4.69
CA GLY A 146 11.03 -11.11 -3.41
C GLY A 146 11.67 -12.50 -3.49
N GLY A 147 13.00 -12.57 -3.50
CA GLY A 147 13.64 -13.76 -2.96
C GLY A 147 13.20 -13.84 -1.49
N PRO A 148 13.51 -14.92 -0.78
CA PRO A 148 13.56 -14.81 0.67
C PRO A 148 14.48 -13.61 0.95
N GLN A 149 13.91 -12.46 1.34
CA GLN A 149 14.67 -11.59 2.20
C GLN A 149 15.03 -12.54 3.32
N THR A 150 16.31 -12.75 3.60
CA THR A 150 16.64 -13.08 4.98
C THR A 150 16.00 -11.94 5.74
N PRO A 151 14.83 -12.14 6.40
CA PRO A 151 14.15 -11.04 7.05
C PRO A 151 15.23 -10.50 7.97
N ASN A 152 15.54 -9.20 7.90
CA ASN A 152 16.29 -8.64 9.01
C ASN A 152 15.43 -8.96 10.24
N PRO A 153 15.83 -9.89 11.13
CA PRO A 153 14.88 -10.44 12.08
C PRO A 153 14.38 -9.30 12.94
N GLY A 154 13.06 -9.09 12.99
CA GLY A 154 12.49 -7.93 13.69
C GLY A 154 12.08 -6.76 12.79
N ALA A 155 12.38 -6.76 11.49
CA ALA A 155 11.98 -5.69 10.58
C ALA A 155 10.47 -5.70 10.31
N ILE A 156 9.82 -4.57 10.59
CA ILE A 156 8.40 -4.35 10.29
C ILE A 156 8.32 -3.32 9.17
N ALA A 157 7.74 -3.72 8.04
CA ALA A 157 7.52 -2.85 6.90
C ALA A 157 6.07 -2.91 6.44
N ILE A 158 5.53 -1.77 6.01
CA ILE A 158 4.24 -1.64 5.34
C ILE A 158 4.51 -0.90 4.05
N GLY A 159 3.98 -1.35 2.92
CA GLY A 159 4.18 -0.57 1.70
C GLY A 159 5.63 -0.54 1.16
N GLY A 160 6.51 -1.44 1.63
CA GLY A 160 7.95 -1.39 1.36
C GLY A 160 8.67 -0.29 2.15
N THR A 161 7.93 0.43 3.00
CA THR A 161 8.45 1.45 3.90
C THR A 161 8.75 0.82 5.26
N PRO A 162 10.01 0.87 5.74
CA PRO A 162 10.34 0.45 7.09
C PRO A 162 9.56 1.27 8.12
N ILE A 163 8.79 0.58 8.96
CA ILE A 163 8.01 1.18 10.03
C ILE A 163 8.81 1.17 11.33
N LEU A 164 9.27 -0.02 11.73
CA LEU A 164 10.05 -0.28 12.93
C LEU A 164 11.04 -1.40 12.68
N GLU A 165 12.07 -1.47 13.51
CA GLU A 165 13.00 -2.58 13.57
C GLU A 165 13.07 -3.01 15.04
N LEU A 166 12.63 -4.25 15.31
CA LEU A 166 12.63 -4.82 16.64
C LEU A 166 13.99 -5.42 16.94
N SER A 167 14.48 -5.22 18.15
CA SER A 167 15.75 -5.78 18.62
C SER A 167 15.57 -6.76 19.80
N ALA A 168 14.33 -7.09 20.14
CA ALA A 168 13.95 -7.98 21.24
C ALA A 168 12.75 -8.86 20.82
N THR A 169 12.66 -10.09 21.35
CA THR A 169 11.60 -11.05 20.98
C THR A 169 10.33 -10.86 21.80
N GLY A 170 10.39 -10.17 22.94
CA GLY A 170 9.22 -9.92 23.77
C GLY A 170 8.55 -11.24 24.17
N ALA A 171 7.28 -11.41 23.80
CA ALA A 171 6.53 -12.64 24.10
C ALA A 171 6.60 -13.71 22.99
N ALA A 172 7.26 -13.45 21.86
CA ALA A 172 7.41 -14.41 20.76
C ALA A 172 8.66 -15.27 20.95
N GLU A 173 8.75 -16.41 20.25
CA GLU A 173 9.92 -17.29 20.29
C GLU A 173 11.09 -16.72 19.50
N THR A 174 10.79 -15.99 18.42
CA THR A 174 11.81 -15.38 17.56
C THR A 174 11.49 -13.93 17.19
N LEU A 175 12.52 -13.18 16.77
CA LEU A 175 12.35 -11.82 16.26
C LEU A 175 11.47 -11.77 15.00
N ASP A 176 11.59 -12.79 14.15
CA ASP A 176 10.84 -12.91 12.91
C ASP A 176 9.36 -13.18 13.17
N GLU A 177 9.06 -14.09 14.10
CA GLU A 177 7.70 -14.35 14.56
C GLU A 177 7.06 -13.09 15.16
N ARG A 178 7.79 -12.36 16.02
CA ARG A 178 7.30 -11.10 16.58
C ARG A 178 7.03 -10.06 15.49
N ALA A 179 7.96 -9.88 14.55
CA ALA A 179 7.79 -8.92 13.45
C ALA A 179 6.58 -9.27 12.57
N THR A 180 6.37 -10.56 12.30
CA THR A 180 5.21 -11.07 11.58
C THR A 180 3.91 -10.73 12.31
N LEU A 181 3.82 -11.09 13.60
CA LEU A 181 2.65 -10.80 14.42
C LEU A 181 2.33 -9.29 14.50
N VAL A 182 3.37 -8.46 14.65
CA VAL A 182 3.20 -7.00 14.68
C VAL A 182 2.72 -6.50 13.31
N THR A 183 3.29 -7.01 12.21
CA THR A 183 2.87 -6.63 10.83
C THR A 183 1.41 -6.99 10.57
N GLU A 184 0.97 -8.19 10.96
CA GLU A 184 -0.43 -8.64 10.85
C GLU A 184 -1.38 -7.75 11.67
N ARG A 185 -0.99 -7.42 12.91
CA ARG A 185 -1.75 -6.49 13.75
C ARG A 185 -1.80 -5.10 13.14
N MET A 186 -0.70 -4.62 12.56
CA MET A 186 -0.65 -3.31 11.90
C MET A 186 -1.58 -3.26 10.70
N THR A 187 -1.55 -4.26 9.81
CA THR A 187 -2.45 -4.33 8.66
C THR A 187 -3.92 -4.38 9.09
N THR A 188 -4.23 -5.17 10.12
CA THR A 188 -5.58 -5.23 10.71
C THR A 188 -6.01 -3.90 11.33
N GLY A 189 -5.13 -3.25 12.08
CA GLY A 189 -5.41 -1.96 12.69
C GLY A 189 -5.60 -0.85 11.66
N LEU A 190 -4.76 -0.82 10.61
CA LEU A 190 -4.87 0.10 9.48
C LEU A 190 -6.20 -0.06 8.76
N GLN A 191 -6.64 -1.30 8.52
CA GLN A 191 -7.96 -1.58 7.96
C GLN A 191 -9.07 -0.89 8.76
N ARG A 192 -9.08 -1.13 10.08
CA ARG A 192 -10.12 -0.57 10.97
C ARG A 192 -10.04 0.94 11.02
N ALA A 193 -8.84 1.51 11.10
CA ALA A 193 -8.64 2.95 11.05
C ALA A 193 -9.23 3.55 9.77
N MET A 194 -8.91 3.00 8.60
CA MET A 194 -9.41 3.51 7.31
C MET A 194 -10.92 3.33 7.16
N GLN A 195 -11.51 2.26 7.69
CA GLN A 195 -12.97 2.09 7.71
C GLN A 195 -13.67 3.19 8.53
N LEU A 196 -13.06 3.64 9.63
CA LEU A 196 -13.59 4.73 10.46
C LEU A 196 -13.43 6.11 9.82
N ASP A 197 -12.55 6.24 8.82
CA ASP A 197 -12.17 7.50 8.20
C ASP A 197 -12.43 7.51 6.67
N ASN A 198 -13.52 6.85 6.23
CA ASN A 198 -14.01 6.84 4.84
C ASN A 198 -12.95 6.42 3.79
N GLY A 199 -12.07 5.50 4.15
CA GLY A 199 -10.99 5.01 3.29
C GLY A 199 -9.70 5.84 3.35
N GLY A 200 -9.71 6.99 4.02
CA GLY A 200 -8.50 7.77 4.32
C GLY A 200 -7.78 7.24 5.57
N PHE A 201 -6.47 7.49 5.68
CA PHE A 201 -5.75 7.22 6.92
C PHE A 201 -5.66 8.50 7.77
N ASN A 202 -6.13 8.42 9.01
CA ASN A 202 -5.94 9.48 10.01
C ASN A 202 -4.84 9.07 11.01
N PRO A 203 -3.70 9.78 11.07
CA PRO A 203 -2.59 9.45 11.98
C PRO A 203 -2.98 9.44 13.46
N ASN A 204 -4.05 10.13 13.84
CA ASN A 204 -4.55 10.15 15.22
C ASN A 204 -5.19 8.81 15.64
N ARG A 205 -5.45 7.90 14.69
CA ARG A 205 -5.87 6.51 14.98
C ARG A 205 -4.76 5.66 15.56
N VAL A 206 -3.49 6.04 15.39
CA VAL A 206 -2.38 5.39 16.07
C VAL A 206 -2.29 5.98 17.47
N THR A 207 -2.51 5.20 18.53
CA THR A 207 -2.55 5.70 19.91
C THR A 207 -1.64 4.90 20.83
N LEU A 208 -1.25 5.49 21.95
CA LEU A 208 -0.50 4.82 23.02
C LEU A 208 -1.39 4.75 24.25
N ARG A 209 -1.55 3.55 24.83
CA ARG A 209 -2.36 3.31 26.02
C ARG A 209 -1.60 2.41 27.00
N MET A 210 -1.90 2.52 28.29
CA MET A 210 -1.39 1.59 29.29
C MET A 210 -2.35 0.40 29.40
N VAL A 211 -1.83 -0.82 29.30
CA VAL A 211 -2.56 -2.08 29.50
C VAL A 211 -1.80 -2.86 30.55
N ASP A 212 -2.40 -3.06 31.73
CA ASP A 212 -1.79 -3.76 32.87
C ASP A 212 -0.39 -3.23 33.22
N GLY A 213 -0.23 -1.91 33.23
CA GLY A 213 1.06 -1.26 33.53
C GLY A 213 2.08 -1.26 32.38
N THR A 214 1.77 -1.92 31.26
CA THR A 214 2.62 -1.96 30.06
C THR A 214 2.16 -0.93 29.02
N PRO A 215 3.06 -0.11 28.46
CA PRO A 215 2.72 0.77 27.34
C PRO A 215 2.51 -0.03 26.05
N VAL A 216 1.32 0.11 25.45
CA VAL A 216 0.90 -0.60 24.24
C VAL A 216 0.47 0.40 23.17
N ILE A 217 1.04 0.26 21.98
CA ILE A 217 0.64 1.03 20.79
C ILE A 217 -0.52 0.33 20.11
N PHE A 218 -1.51 1.11 19.72
CA PHE A 218 -2.71 0.67 19.01
C PHE A 218 -2.85 1.39 17.67
N ILE A 219 -3.53 0.75 16.72
CA ILE A 219 -4.11 1.42 15.56
C ILE A 219 -5.59 1.11 15.57
N ALA A 220 -6.42 2.15 15.60
CA ALA A 220 -7.82 2.06 16.00
C ALA A 220 -7.94 1.36 17.37
N ASP A 221 -8.63 0.22 17.43
CA ASP A 221 -8.80 -0.60 18.62
C ASP A 221 -7.88 -1.83 18.67
N VAL A 222 -7.02 -2.04 17.66
CA VAL A 222 -6.14 -3.22 17.56
C VAL A 222 -4.82 -2.99 18.28
N PRO A 223 -4.44 -3.83 19.27
CA PRO A 223 -3.13 -3.75 19.89
C PRO A 223 -2.08 -4.16 18.88
N ILE A 224 -1.12 -3.28 18.62
CA ILE A 224 -0.05 -3.51 17.66
C ILE A 224 1.15 -4.13 18.34
N ILE A 225 1.69 -3.43 19.33
CA ILE A 225 2.91 -3.81 20.00
C ILE A 225 2.91 -3.29 21.43
N SER A 226 3.18 -4.20 22.36
CA SER A 226 3.54 -3.88 23.74
C SER A 226 5.03 -3.57 23.79
N VAL A 227 5.41 -2.49 24.46
CA VAL A 227 6.81 -2.12 24.65
C VAL A 227 7.26 -2.67 26.00
N THR A 228 8.08 -3.71 25.96
CA THR A 228 8.53 -4.44 27.15
C THR A 228 9.78 -3.79 27.78
N GLU A 229 10.15 -4.26 28.97
CA GLU A 229 11.44 -3.89 29.58
C GLU A 229 12.63 -4.36 28.72
N GLU A 230 12.51 -5.50 28.05
CA GLU A 230 13.53 -6.01 27.12
C GLU A 230 13.72 -5.06 25.93
N ASP A 231 12.62 -4.58 25.33
CA ASP A 231 12.67 -3.59 24.26
C ASP A 231 13.38 -2.31 24.72
N ALA A 232 13.01 -1.83 25.91
CA ALA A 232 13.56 -0.62 26.50
C ALA A 232 15.06 -0.77 26.78
N ALA A 233 15.49 -1.91 27.32
CA ALA A 233 16.88 -2.22 27.58
C ALA A 233 17.72 -2.22 26.30
N ALA A 234 17.21 -2.83 25.22
CA ALA A 234 17.88 -2.84 23.91
C ALA A 234 18.11 -1.41 23.35
N HIS A 235 17.28 -0.46 23.75
CA HIS A 235 17.35 0.95 23.32
C HIS A 235 17.93 1.89 24.39
N ARG A 236 18.44 1.37 25.52
CA ARG A 236 18.93 2.15 26.67
C ARG A 236 17.91 3.20 27.13
N SER A 237 16.65 2.80 27.19
CA SER A 237 15.50 3.64 27.45
C SER A 237 14.63 3.06 28.56
N THR A 238 13.47 3.69 28.82
CA THR A 238 12.39 3.11 29.61
C THR A 238 11.25 2.68 28.69
N PRO A 239 10.38 1.73 29.09
CA PRO A 239 9.25 1.32 28.27
C PRO A 239 8.38 2.50 27.81
N GLN A 240 8.10 3.46 28.70
CA GLN A 240 7.28 4.62 28.36
C GLN A 240 7.97 5.52 27.33
N ARG A 241 9.28 5.80 27.51
CA ARG A 241 10.03 6.68 26.61
C ARG A 241 10.22 6.03 25.23
N LEU A 242 10.50 4.74 25.19
CA LEU A 242 10.58 3.99 23.94
C LEU A 242 9.22 3.93 23.24
N ALA A 243 8.14 3.68 23.98
CA ALA A 243 6.80 3.66 23.41
C ALA A 243 6.39 4.99 22.76
N PHE A 244 6.72 6.14 23.38
CA PHE A 244 6.51 7.43 22.74
C PHE A 244 7.35 7.62 21.47
N THR A 245 8.57 7.08 21.46
CA THR A 245 9.46 7.14 20.29
C THR A 245 8.89 6.32 19.14
N TRP A 246 8.52 5.07 19.40
CA TRP A 246 7.87 4.18 18.43
C TRP A 246 6.52 4.72 17.95
N LEU A 247 5.69 5.30 18.84
CA LEU A 247 4.43 5.93 18.46
C LEU A 247 4.64 7.03 17.41
N ARG A 248 5.61 7.93 17.64
CA ARG A 248 5.93 9.02 16.70
C ARG A 248 6.47 8.48 15.39
N GLN A 249 7.34 7.48 15.44
CA GLN A 249 7.91 6.85 14.25
C GLN A 249 6.82 6.16 13.42
N ILE A 250 5.97 5.34 14.03
CA ILE A 250 4.85 4.67 13.36
C ILE A 250 3.92 5.71 12.71
N ARG A 251 3.48 6.72 13.46
CA ARG A 251 2.60 7.79 12.91
C ARG A 251 3.23 8.47 11.70
N SER A 252 4.49 8.88 11.81
CA SER A 252 5.21 9.56 10.74
C SER A 252 5.34 8.70 9.49
N ARG A 253 5.79 7.45 9.65
CA ARG A 253 5.97 6.50 8.54
C ARG A 253 4.64 6.14 7.89
N LEU A 254 3.60 5.83 8.66
CA LEU A 254 2.28 5.54 8.11
C LEU A 254 1.67 6.75 7.39
N ASN A 255 1.83 7.96 7.93
CA ASN A 255 1.38 9.19 7.26
C ASN A 255 2.12 9.45 5.95
N SER A 256 3.38 9.01 5.82
CA SER A 256 4.12 9.10 4.55
C SER A 256 3.63 8.10 3.50
N ILE A 257 3.09 6.96 3.92
CA ILE A 257 2.53 5.92 3.04
C ILE A 257 1.10 6.28 2.63
N PHE A 258 0.33 6.83 3.56
CA PHE A 258 -1.08 7.21 3.40
C PHE A 258 -1.26 8.69 3.75
N PRO A 259 -0.80 9.62 2.90
CA PRO A 259 -0.98 11.04 3.16
C PRO A 259 -2.48 11.38 3.22
N ALA A 260 -2.84 12.29 4.14
CA ALA A 260 -4.20 12.82 4.22
C ALA A 260 -4.60 13.43 2.87
N SER A 261 -5.84 13.13 2.45
CA SER A 261 -6.45 13.68 1.22
C SER A 261 -6.79 15.16 1.38
#